data_AF-A0A2G8LM94-F1
#
_entry.id   AF-A0A2G8LM94-F1
#
_cell.length_a   1.000
_cell.length_b   1.000
_cell.length_c   1.000
_cell.angle_alpha   90.00
_cell.angle_beta   90.00
_cell.angle_gamma   90.00
#
_symmetry.space_group_name_H-M   'P 1'
#
loop_
_entity.id
_entity.type
_entity.pdbx_description
1 polymer ?
#
loop_
_entity_poly.entity_id
_entity_poly.type
_entity_poly.pdbx_seq_one_letter_code
_entity_poly.pdbx_strand_id
1 'polypeptide(L)'
;MQWQSEPGEAKTTQQKSILKRPVDLMFAVYLIGAALFSFLRALAAWESPLGLAQTYINDYEPYLKDPVIYPKIHVMIYWFYFVPYYVCCIYGLIYPGKSWMPDLALIHAGASAQGQITHIGSSVHSRTPYIYRIPYSARPVVYTLNILLLVVPQLMSYKFTYYPQFFADLEQNSKSSTNGQIQKKQR
;
A
#
# COMPACT_ATOMS: atom_id res chain seq x y z
N MET A 1 -6.87 23.48 -14.08
CA MET A 1 -8.32 23.20 -13.98
C MET A 1 -8.56 22.34 -12.75
N GLN A 2 -9.16 22.90 -11.71
CA GLN A 2 -9.61 22.13 -10.53
C GLN A 2 -11.11 21.86 -10.69
N TRP A 3 -11.48 20.62 -10.99
CA TRP A 3 -12.87 20.18 -10.91
C TRP A 3 -13.20 19.90 -9.44
N GLN A 4 -13.60 20.94 -8.71
CA GLN A 4 -14.17 20.77 -7.37
C GLN A 4 -15.58 20.19 -7.53
N SER A 5 -15.71 18.89 -7.26
CA SER A 5 -17.01 18.27 -7.03
C SER A 5 -17.76 19.02 -5.93
N GLU A 6 -19.07 19.19 -6.07
CA GLU A 6 -19.85 19.87 -5.04
C GLU A 6 -19.85 19.05 -3.73
N PRO A 7 -19.85 19.70 -2.54
CA PRO A 7 -19.78 18.99 -1.26
C PRO A 7 -20.98 18.05 -0.99
N GLY A 8 -22.09 18.17 -1.73
CA GLY A 8 -23.18 17.20 -1.73
C GLY A 8 -22.84 15.87 -2.44
N GLU A 9 -22.07 15.93 -3.51
CA GLU A 9 -21.64 14.75 -4.29
C GLU A 9 -20.59 13.92 -3.51
N ALA A 10 -19.72 14.59 -2.76
CA ALA A 10 -18.82 13.95 -1.81
C ALA A 10 -19.58 13.18 -0.72
N LYS A 11 -20.59 13.78 -0.09
CA LYS A 11 -21.42 13.13 0.95
C LYS A 11 -22.20 11.91 0.41
N THR A 12 -22.88 12.06 -0.72
CA THR A 12 -23.63 10.95 -1.34
C THR A 12 -22.70 9.83 -1.81
N THR A 13 -21.44 10.14 -2.14
CA THR A 13 -20.43 9.12 -2.45
C THR A 13 -19.87 8.44 -1.20
N GLN A 14 -19.59 9.18 -0.12
CA GLN A 14 -19.18 8.62 1.18
C GLN A 14 -20.21 7.62 1.74
N GLN A 15 -21.51 7.90 1.59
CA GLN A 15 -22.60 7.01 2.05
C GLN A 15 -22.73 5.70 1.25
N LYS A 16 -22.08 5.57 0.09
CA LYS A 16 -22.10 4.32 -0.69
C LYS A 16 -21.17 3.29 -0.04
N SER A 17 -21.70 2.10 0.24
CA SER A 17 -20.91 0.91 0.62
C SER A 17 -19.79 0.64 -0.39
N ILE A 18 -18.65 0.13 0.07
CA ILE A 18 -17.46 -0.17 -0.74
C ILE A 18 -17.77 -1.08 -1.95
N LEU A 19 -18.77 -1.95 -1.85
CA LEU A 19 -19.22 -2.81 -2.97
C LEU A 19 -19.79 -2.03 -4.16
N LYS A 20 -20.26 -0.80 -3.95
CA LYS A 20 -20.74 0.10 -5.01
C LYS A 20 -19.61 1.01 -5.57
N ARG A 21 -18.36 0.78 -5.15
CA ARG A 21 -17.16 1.59 -5.48
C ARG A 21 -16.08 0.66 -6.09
N PRO A 22 -16.16 0.28 -7.38
CA PRO A 22 -15.30 -0.78 -7.96
C PRO A 22 -13.81 -0.50 -7.81
N VAL A 23 -13.39 0.77 -7.93
CA VAL A 23 -11.99 1.18 -7.73
C VAL A 23 -11.51 0.96 -6.29
N ASP A 24 -12.35 1.26 -5.29
CA ASP A 24 -11.99 1.05 -3.88
C ASP A 24 -11.97 -0.44 -3.53
N LEU A 25 -12.86 -1.24 -4.14
CA LEU A 25 -12.84 -2.69 -4.03
C LEU A 25 -11.55 -3.28 -4.64
N MET A 26 -11.11 -2.79 -5.80
CA MET A 26 -9.82 -3.21 -6.40
C MET A 26 -8.64 -2.89 -5.49
N PHE A 27 -8.61 -1.71 -4.86
CA PHE A 27 -7.57 -1.39 -3.88
C PHE A 27 -7.65 -2.28 -2.63
N ALA A 28 -8.85 -2.57 -2.10
CA ALA A 28 -9.01 -3.48 -0.96
C ALA A 28 -8.50 -4.91 -1.28
N VAL A 29 -8.85 -5.44 -2.45
CA VAL A 29 -8.36 -6.75 -2.93
C VAL A 29 -6.83 -6.75 -3.10
N TYR A 30 -6.26 -5.68 -3.67
CA TYR A 30 -4.81 -5.51 -3.76
C TYR A 30 -4.15 -5.47 -2.38
N LEU A 31 -4.69 -4.72 -1.42
CA LEU A 31 -4.12 -4.61 -0.06
C LEU A 31 -4.11 -5.96 0.66
N ILE A 32 -5.17 -6.77 0.50
CA ILE A 32 -5.23 -8.14 1.02
C ILE A 32 -4.17 -9.03 0.34
N GLY A 33 -4.08 -8.98 -0.99
CA GLY A 33 -3.08 -9.74 -1.75
C GLY A 33 -1.63 -9.36 -1.38
N ALA A 34 -1.37 -8.06 -1.23
CA ALA A 34 -0.08 -7.52 -0.81
C ALA A 34 0.27 -7.97 0.63
N ALA A 35 -0.71 -7.96 1.56
CA ALA A 35 -0.50 -8.46 2.92
C ALA A 35 -0.13 -9.94 2.95
N LEU A 36 -0.87 -10.78 2.20
CA LEU A 36 -0.61 -12.22 2.08
C LEU A 36 0.76 -12.50 1.44
N PHE A 37 1.13 -11.74 0.41
CA PHE A 37 2.42 -11.89 -0.25
C PHE A 37 3.60 -11.41 0.61
N SER A 38 3.45 -10.30 1.34
CA SER A 38 4.42 -9.85 2.36
C SER A 38 4.60 -10.89 3.45
N PHE A 39 3.53 -11.55 3.89
CA PHE A 39 3.60 -12.64 4.87
C PHE A 39 4.29 -13.89 4.30
N LEU A 40 4.01 -14.29 3.05
CA LEU A 40 4.74 -15.39 2.38
C LEU A 40 6.24 -15.11 2.30
N ARG A 41 6.63 -13.90 1.89
CA ARG A 41 8.04 -13.46 1.87
C ARG A 41 8.67 -13.47 3.27
N ALA A 42 7.93 -13.07 4.30
CA ALA A 42 8.40 -13.11 5.68
C ALA A 42 8.64 -14.56 6.16
N LEU A 43 7.71 -15.48 5.89
CA LEU A 43 7.87 -16.91 6.18
C LEU A 43 9.07 -17.53 5.44
N ALA A 44 9.30 -17.13 4.19
CA ALA A 44 10.46 -17.55 3.42
C ALA A 44 11.77 -17.04 4.04
N ALA A 45 11.84 -15.76 4.41
CA ALA A 45 13.02 -15.18 5.05
C ALA A 45 13.32 -15.72 6.47
N TRP A 46 12.29 -16.20 7.18
CA TRP A 46 12.42 -16.95 8.44
C TRP A 46 12.76 -18.44 8.21
N GLU A 47 12.96 -18.88 6.96
CA GLU A 47 13.27 -20.28 6.62
C GLU A 47 12.22 -21.28 7.12
N SER A 48 10.95 -20.86 7.13
CA SER A 48 9.81 -21.66 7.58
C SER A 48 9.73 -23.01 6.85
N PRO A 49 9.39 -24.13 7.54
CA PRO A 49 9.21 -25.44 6.91
C PRO A 49 7.93 -25.54 6.06
N LEU A 50 7.12 -24.47 5.96
CA LEU A 50 5.92 -24.44 5.14
C LEU A 50 6.26 -24.64 3.66
N GLY A 51 5.66 -25.65 3.01
CA GLY A 51 5.95 -26.00 1.61
C GLY A 51 5.86 -24.83 0.64
N LEU A 52 4.86 -23.95 0.78
CA LEU A 52 4.73 -22.73 -0.06
C LEU A 52 5.91 -21.77 0.11
N ALA A 53 6.43 -21.59 1.32
CA ALA A 53 7.58 -20.72 1.58
C ALA A 53 8.88 -21.34 1.03
N GLN A 54 9.00 -22.67 1.11
CA GLN A 54 10.12 -23.42 0.53
C GLN A 54 10.11 -23.38 -1.01
N THR A 55 8.99 -23.67 -1.66
CA THR A 55 8.83 -23.48 -3.12
C THR A 55 9.15 -22.04 -3.53
N TYR A 56 8.66 -21.04 -2.78
CA TYR A 56 8.95 -19.64 -3.09
C TYR A 56 10.45 -19.30 -3.02
N ILE A 57 11.15 -19.70 -1.95
CA ILE A 57 12.58 -19.38 -1.78
C ILE A 57 13.52 -20.24 -2.66
N ASN A 58 13.09 -21.41 -3.10
CA ASN A 58 13.88 -22.29 -3.98
C ASN A 58 13.69 -21.91 -5.45
N ASP A 59 12.44 -21.75 -5.89
CA ASP A 59 12.10 -21.72 -7.32
C ASP A 59 11.86 -20.29 -7.84
N TYR A 60 11.50 -19.35 -6.96
CA TYR A 60 11.16 -17.97 -7.35
C TYR A 60 12.18 -16.93 -6.89
N GLU A 61 12.43 -16.84 -5.58
CA GLU A 61 13.24 -15.77 -4.98
C GLU A 61 14.39 -16.30 -4.10
N PRO A 62 15.39 -17.00 -4.69
CA PRO A 62 16.58 -17.46 -3.98
C PRO A 62 17.44 -16.31 -3.43
N TYR A 63 17.15 -15.07 -3.85
CA TYR A 63 17.79 -13.86 -3.34
C TYR A 63 17.61 -13.69 -1.82
N LEU A 64 16.54 -14.20 -1.23
CA LEU A 64 16.34 -14.21 0.23
C LEU A 64 17.36 -15.08 0.99
N LYS A 65 18.12 -15.94 0.29
CA LYS A 65 19.22 -16.74 0.87
C LYS A 65 20.59 -16.04 0.82
N ASP A 66 20.67 -14.84 0.26
CA ASP A 66 21.93 -14.12 0.11
C ASP A 66 22.58 -13.81 1.49
N PRO A 67 23.86 -14.15 1.71
CA PRO A 67 24.57 -13.91 2.98
C PRO A 67 24.70 -12.43 3.35
N VAL A 68 24.42 -11.49 2.44
CA VAL A 68 24.45 -10.04 2.71
C VAL A 68 23.28 -9.60 3.61
N ILE A 69 22.30 -10.47 3.90
CA ILE A 69 21.18 -10.28 4.86
C ILE A 69 20.17 -9.16 4.49
N TYR A 70 20.59 -8.15 3.72
CA TYR A 70 19.76 -7.06 3.19
C TYR A 70 18.36 -7.50 2.69
N PRO A 71 18.21 -8.52 1.81
CA PRO A 71 16.88 -8.92 1.34
C PRO A 71 15.99 -9.49 2.46
N LYS A 72 16.57 -10.21 3.43
CA LYS A 72 15.83 -10.69 4.61
C LYS A 72 15.32 -9.51 5.46
N ILE A 73 16.17 -8.53 5.76
CA ILE A 73 15.79 -7.32 6.51
C ILE A 73 14.71 -6.53 5.76
N HIS A 74 14.86 -6.37 4.44
CA HIS A 74 13.90 -5.65 3.60
C HIS A 74 12.48 -6.25 3.71
N VAL A 75 12.33 -7.57 3.52
CA VAL A 75 11.00 -8.20 3.58
C VAL A 75 10.44 -8.26 5.00
N MET A 76 11.29 -8.36 6.04
CA MET A 76 10.87 -8.23 7.44
C MET A 76 10.26 -6.85 7.72
N ILE A 77 10.98 -5.76 7.37
CA ILE A 77 10.49 -4.38 7.55
C ILE A 77 9.16 -4.20 6.80
N TYR A 78 9.07 -4.68 5.56
CA TYR A 78 7.84 -4.59 4.78
C TYR A 78 6.69 -5.33 5.46
N TRP A 79 6.90 -6.54 5.97
CA TRP A 79 5.87 -7.28 6.67
C TRP A 79 5.43 -6.57 7.97
N PHE A 80 6.38 -6.14 8.82
CA PHE A 80 6.07 -5.48 10.09
C PHE A 80 5.39 -4.12 9.95
N TYR A 81 5.79 -3.29 8.96
CA TYR A 81 5.25 -1.94 8.81
C TYR A 81 4.10 -1.84 7.80
N PHE A 82 4.16 -2.56 6.67
CA PHE A 82 3.12 -2.43 5.65
C PHE A 82 1.87 -3.26 5.96
N VAL A 83 1.94 -4.40 6.66
CA VAL A 83 0.71 -5.15 6.99
C VAL A 83 -0.22 -4.38 7.94
N PRO A 84 0.24 -3.75 9.05
CA PRO A 84 -0.62 -2.89 9.86
C PRO A 84 -1.17 -1.71 9.06
N TYR A 85 -0.35 -1.11 8.20
CA TYR A 85 -0.78 -0.04 7.29
C TYR A 85 -1.88 -0.51 6.31
N TYR A 86 -1.77 -1.72 5.74
CA TYR A 86 -2.79 -2.30 4.87
C TYR A 86 -4.13 -2.50 5.60
N VAL A 87 -4.09 -2.98 6.85
CA VAL A 87 -5.28 -3.08 7.70
C VAL A 87 -5.91 -1.70 7.96
N CYS A 88 -5.11 -0.69 8.29
CA CYS A 88 -5.58 0.69 8.46
C CYS A 88 -6.20 1.25 7.16
N CYS A 89 -5.58 1.04 6.00
CA CYS A 89 -6.14 1.49 4.72
C CYS A 89 -7.43 0.76 4.35
N ILE A 90 -7.55 -0.55 4.59
CA ILE A 90 -8.81 -1.29 4.40
C ILE A 90 -9.91 -0.70 5.31
N TYR A 91 -9.60 -0.43 6.58
CA TYR A 91 -10.54 0.21 7.50
C TYR A 91 -10.99 1.60 7.01
N GLY A 92 -10.08 2.44 6.52
CA GLY A 92 -10.42 3.76 5.97
C GLY A 92 -11.14 3.72 4.61
N LEU A 93 -10.99 2.65 3.80
CA LEU A 93 -11.80 2.41 2.60
C LEU A 93 -13.26 2.03 2.95
N ILE A 94 -13.45 1.28 4.05
CA ILE A 94 -14.77 0.89 4.57
C ILE A 94 -15.47 2.09 5.22
N TYR A 95 -14.77 2.87 6.05
CA TYR A 95 -15.29 4.03 6.78
C TYR A 95 -14.65 5.34 6.28
N PRO A 96 -15.19 5.95 5.21
CA PRO A 96 -14.63 7.17 4.62
C PRO A 96 -14.79 8.40 5.55
N GLY A 97 -14.11 9.50 5.21
CA GLY A 97 -14.02 10.70 6.06
C GLY A 97 -12.88 10.66 7.09
N LYS A 98 -11.78 9.93 6.81
CA LYS A 98 -10.56 9.90 7.64
C LYS A 98 -9.42 10.70 7.00
N SER A 99 -9.15 11.88 7.56
CA SER A 99 -8.18 12.85 7.03
C SER A 99 -6.74 12.35 6.97
N TRP A 100 -6.35 11.39 7.81
CA TRP A 100 -5.01 10.79 7.82
C TRP A 100 -4.72 9.86 6.62
N MET A 101 -5.75 9.44 5.88
CA MET A 101 -5.60 8.38 4.88
C MET A 101 -4.81 8.77 3.62
N PRO A 102 -4.96 9.99 3.05
CA PRO A 102 -4.06 10.47 2.00
C PRO A 102 -2.60 10.56 2.47
N ASP A 103 -2.35 11.05 3.69
CA ASP A 103 -0.99 11.22 4.23
C ASP A 103 -0.26 9.88 4.37
N LEU A 104 -0.92 8.88 4.98
CA LEU A 104 -0.33 7.53 5.10
C LEU A 104 -0.13 6.88 3.72
N ALA A 105 -1.02 7.14 2.74
CA ALA A 105 -0.85 6.62 1.38
C ALA A 105 0.34 7.26 0.64
N LEU A 106 0.60 8.55 0.86
CA LEU A 106 1.79 9.23 0.31
C LEU A 106 3.09 8.67 0.93
N ILE A 107 3.11 8.48 2.26
CA ILE A 107 4.26 7.86 2.96
C ILE A 107 4.50 6.43 2.44
N HIS A 108 3.45 5.62 2.31
CA HIS A 108 3.57 4.27 1.78
C HIS A 108 4.05 4.25 0.32
N ALA A 109 3.57 5.17 -0.53
CA ALA A 109 4.00 5.28 -1.92
C ALA A 109 5.49 5.63 -2.05
N GLY A 110 6.02 6.52 -1.20
CA GLY A 110 7.46 6.83 -1.13
C GLY A 110 8.29 5.65 -0.64
N ALA A 111 7.85 4.99 0.45
CA ALA A 111 8.53 3.83 1.02
C ALA A 111 8.52 2.61 0.08
N SER A 112 7.41 2.37 -0.61
CA SER A 112 7.31 1.29 -1.61
C SER A 112 8.20 1.57 -2.82
N ALA A 113 8.26 2.81 -3.30
CA ALA A 113 9.14 3.21 -4.39
C ALA A 113 10.62 2.94 -4.06
N GLN A 114 11.10 3.48 -2.95
CA GLN A 114 12.49 3.35 -2.53
C GLN A 114 12.89 1.87 -2.32
N GLY A 115 12.07 1.10 -1.60
CA GLY A 115 12.42 -0.28 -1.30
C GLY A 115 12.25 -1.24 -2.47
N GLN A 116 11.18 -1.15 -3.27
CA GLN A 116 10.99 -2.04 -4.43
C GLN A 116 12.05 -1.82 -5.50
N ILE A 117 12.42 -0.56 -5.79
CA ILE A 117 13.49 -0.24 -6.74
C ILE A 117 14.83 -0.80 -6.23
N THR A 118 15.14 -0.62 -4.95
CA THR A 118 16.39 -1.14 -4.38
C THR A 118 16.42 -2.66 -4.37
N HIS A 119 15.30 -3.32 -4.05
CA HIS A 119 15.18 -4.79 -4.02
C HIS A 119 15.32 -5.42 -5.42
N ILE A 120 14.64 -4.86 -6.44
CA ILE A 120 14.82 -5.30 -7.83
C ILE A 120 16.27 -5.04 -8.25
N GLY A 121 16.78 -3.82 -8.03
CA GLY A 121 18.12 -3.40 -8.44
C GLY A 121 19.24 -4.25 -7.84
N SER A 122 19.11 -4.65 -6.58
CA SER A 122 20.07 -5.52 -5.90
C SER A 122 19.95 -6.98 -6.37
N SER A 123 18.74 -7.49 -6.65
CA SER A 123 18.56 -8.85 -7.19
C SER A 123 19.21 -9.07 -8.57
N VAL A 124 19.34 -8.01 -9.38
CA VAL A 124 19.99 -8.05 -10.71
C VAL A 124 21.46 -7.62 -10.70
N HIS A 125 21.98 -7.15 -9.56
CA HIS A 125 23.28 -6.50 -9.50
C HIS A 125 24.43 -7.48 -9.78
N SER A 126 25.50 -6.99 -10.41
CA SER A 126 26.64 -7.82 -10.82
C SER A 126 27.38 -8.47 -9.65
N ARG A 127 27.37 -7.84 -8.47
CA ARG A 127 27.97 -8.37 -7.22
C ARG A 127 27.11 -9.44 -6.53
N THR A 128 25.82 -9.55 -6.87
CA THR A 128 24.92 -10.58 -6.32
C THR A 128 25.30 -11.93 -6.94
N PRO A 129 25.69 -12.96 -6.17
CA PRO A 129 26.12 -14.26 -6.71
C PRO A 129 25.05 -14.91 -7.59
N TYR A 130 25.46 -15.58 -8.68
CA TYR A 130 24.52 -16.18 -9.65
C TYR A 130 23.50 -17.13 -9.00
N ILE A 131 23.92 -17.90 -8.00
CA ILE A 131 23.08 -18.83 -7.23
C ILE A 131 21.93 -18.17 -6.45
N TYR A 132 22.00 -16.86 -6.18
CA TYR A 132 20.98 -16.08 -5.48
C TYR A 132 20.19 -15.17 -6.43
N ARG A 133 20.52 -15.13 -7.73
CA ARG A 133 19.75 -14.35 -8.71
C ARG A 133 18.46 -15.08 -9.07
N ILE A 134 17.42 -14.30 -9.39
CA ILE A 134 16.12 -14.83 -9.81
C ILE A 134 16.29 -15.70 -11.08
N PRO A 135 15.90 -16.99 -11.06
CA PRO A 135 16.06 -17.90 -12.18
C PRO A 135 15.20 -17.45 -13.37
N TYR A 136 15.66 -17.72 -14.59
CA TYR A 136 15.08 -17.13 -15.81
C TYR A 136 13.57 -17.41 -15.96
N SER A 137 13.12 -18.61 -15.57
CA SER A 137 11.71 -19.03 -15.54
C SER A 137 10.85 -18.20 -14.58
N ALA A 138 11.37 -17.79 -13.43
CA ALA A 138 10.62 -17.07 -12.40
C ALA A 138 10.64 -15.54 -12.56
N ARG A 139 11.63 -14.99 -13.29
CA ARG A 139 11.75 -13.54 -13.56
C ARG A 139 10.44 -12.84 -13.95
N PRO A 140 9.64 -13.31 -14.92
CA PRO A 140 8.39 -12.62 -15.27
C PRO A 140 7.42 -12.51 -14.08
N VAL A 141 7.29 -13.57 -13.27
CA VAL A 141 6.41 -13.58 -12.09
C VAL A 141 6.94 -12.64 -11.02
N VAL A 142 8.22 -12.76 -10.65
CA VAL A 142 8.83 -11.96 -9.58
C VAL A 142 8.87 -10.48 -9.95
N TYR A 143 9.23 -10.12 -11.18
CA TYR A 143 9.23 -8.71 -11.60
C TYR A 143 7.81 -8.15 -11.72
N THR A 144 6.83 -8.91 -12.24
CA THR A 144 5.43 -8.46 -12.26
C THR A 144 4.92 -8.16 -10.85
N LEU A 145 5.19 -9.03 -9.87
CA LEU A 145 4.77 -8.81 -8.48
C LEU A 145 5.45 -7.58 -7.86
N ASN A 146 6.77 -7.40 -8.02
CA ASN A 146 7.45 -6.22 -7.48
C ASN A 146 7.03 -4.92 -8.20
N ILE A 147 6.75 -4.96 -9.51
CA ILE A 147 6.22 -3.81 -10.28
C ILE A 147 4.79 -3.45 -9.82
N LEU A 148 3.94 -4.43 -9.54
CA LEU A 148 2.61 -4.17 -8.98
C LEU A 148 2.71 -3.51 -7.59
N LEU A 149 3.58 -4.01 -6.73
CA LEU A 149 3.85 -3.43 -5.40
C LEU A 149 4.52 -2.04 -5.46
N LEU A 150 5.17 -1.70 -6.58
CA LEU A 150 5.73 -0.39 -6.85
C LEU A 150 4.65 0.59 -7.33
N VAL A 151 3.86 0.20 -8.35
CA VAL A 151 2.95 1.08 -9.11
C VAL A 151 1.62 1.31 -8.39
N VAL A 152 1.00 0.27 -7.82
CA VAL A 152 -0.34 0.41 -7.23
C VAL A 152 -0.38 1.40 -6.04
N PRO A 153 0.63 1.47 -5.15
CA PRO A 153 0.70 2.51 -4.14
C PRO A 153 0.75 3.94 -4.71
N GLN A 154 1.41 4.16 -5.85
CA GLN A 154 1.44 5.49 -6.50
C GLN A 154 0.04 5.87 -7.01
N LEU A 155 -0.67 4.94 -7.66
CA LEU A 155 -2.04 5.14 -8.14
C LEU A 155 -3.01 5.39 -6.98
N MET A 156 -2.81 4.69 -5.85
CA MET A 156 -3.62 4.86 -4.65
C MET A 156 -3.39 6.24 -4.01
N SER A 157 -2.13 6.65 -3.82
CA SER A 157 -1.77 7.98 -3.33
C SER A 157 -2.28 9.11 -4.24
N TYR A 158 -2.14 8.94 -5.56
CA TYR A 158 -2.67 9.87 -6.56
C TYR A 158 -4.19 10.04 -6.42
N LYS A 159 -4.95 8.94 -6.36
CA LYS A 159 -6.41 8.99 -6.14
C LYS A 159 -6.77 9.71 -4.84
N PHE A 160 -6.10 9.39 -3.73
CA PHE A 160 -6.47 9.93 -2.42
C PHE A 160 -6.13 11.42 -2.30
N THR A 161 -5.06 11.88 -2.96
CA THR A 161 -4.68 13.29 -3.04
C THR A 161 -5.55 14.09 -4.03
N TYR A 162 -6.03 13.45 -5.12
CA TYR A 162 -6.88 14.10 -6.11
C TYR A 162 -8.35 14.25 -5.65
N TYR A 163 -8.82 13.35 -4.78
CA TYR A 163 -10.19 13.38 -4.22
C TYR A 163 -10.19 13.57 -2.69
N PRO A 164 -9.62 14.66 -2.15
CA PRO A 164 -9.47 14.84 -0.70
C PRO A 164 -10.82 15.02 0.00
N GLN A 165 -11.85 15.54 -0.68
CA GLN A 165 -13.19 15.69 -0.13
C GLN A 165 -13.82 14.36 0.32
N PHE A 166 -13.41 13.23 -0.26
CA PHE A 166 -13.88 11.90 0.14
C PHE A 166 -13.32 11.47 1.51
N PHE A 167 -12.14 11.98 1.89
CA PHE A 167 -11.45 11.68 3.15
C PHE A 167 -11.54 12.82 4.17
N ALA A 168 -12.02 14.00 3.78
CA ALA A 168 -12.23 15.13 4.68
C ALA A 168 -13.31 14.82 5.74
N ASP A 169 -13.03 15.22 6.99
CA ASP A 169 -13.98 15.11 8.10
C ASP A 169 -15.04 16.23 8.01
N LEU A 170 -16.16 15.89 7.37
CA LEU A 170 -17.26 16.83 7.14
C LEU A 170 -18.03 17.17 8.43
N GLU A 171 -17.87 16.39 9.50
CA GLU A 171 -18.53 16.66 10.78
C GLU A 171 -17.80 17.75 11.55
N GLN A 172 -16.45 17.68 11.62
CA GLN A 172 -15.63 18.76 12.21
C GLN A 172 -15.86 20.09 11.50
N ASN A 173 -15.86 20.12 10.17
CA ASN A 173 -16.07 21.33 9.38
C ASN A 173 -17.46 21.97 9.62
N SER A 174 -18.47 21.18 9.95
CA SER A 174 -19.80 21.71 10.32
C SER A 174 -19.81 22.38 11.71
N LYS A 175 -19.11 21.78 12.68
CA LYS A 175 -19.04 22.28 14.07
C LYS A 175 -18.19 23.55 14.18
N SER A 176 -17.07 23.62 13.46
CA SER A 176 -16.24 24.83 13.39
C SER A 176 -16.97 25.98 12.68
N SER A 177 -17.68 25.70 11.58
CA SER A 177 -18.52 26.70 10.89
C SER A 177 -19.63 27.24 11.78
N THR A 178 -20.35 26.36 12.49
CA THR A 178 -21.42 26.75 13.42
C THR A 178 -20.88 27.58 14.58
N ASN A 179 -19.78 27.18 15.21
CA ASN A 179 -19.16 27.96 16.29
C ASN A 179 -18.65 29.34 15.81
N GLY A 180 -18.10 29.43 14.59
CA GLY A 180 -17.69 30.71 14.00
C GLY A 180 -18.86 31.65 13.70
N GLN A 181 -20.00 31.11 13.28
CA GLN A 181 -21.25 31.87 13.10
C GLN A 181 -21.81 32.37 14.44
N ILE A 182 -21.80 31.54 15.48
CA ILE A 182 -22.24 31.91 16.84
C ILE A 182 -21.36 33.04 17.40
N GLN A 183 -20.03 32.94 17.30
CA GLN A 183 -19.11 33.99 17.77
C GLN A 183 -19.29 35.31 17.01
N LYS A 184 -19.55 35.28 15.69
CA LYS A 184 -19.85 36.48 14.90
C LYS A 184 -21.20 37.12 15.24
N LYS A 185 -22.15 36.37 15.79
CA LYS A 185 -23.47 36.88 16.22
C LYS A 185 -23.46 37.42 17.66
N GLN A 186 -22.35 37.24 18.38
CA GLN A 186 -22.12 37.74 19.75
C GLN A 186 -21.19 38.96 19.81
N ARG A 187 -20.86 39.55 18.64
CA ARG A 187 -20.17 40.82 18.48
C ARG A 187 -21.05 41.79 17.69
#